data_AF-A0A1F4I450-F1
#
_entry.id   AF-A0A1F4I450-F1
#
_cell.length_a   1.000
_cell.length_b   1.000
_cell.length_c   1.000
_cell.angle_alpha   90.00
_cell.angle_beta   90.00
_cell.angle_gamma   90.00
#
_symmetry.space_group_name_H-M   'P 1'
#
loop_
_entity.id
_entity.type
_entity.pdbx_description
1 polymer ?
#
loop_
_entity_poly.entity_id
_entity_poly.type
_entity_poly.pdbx_seq_one_letter_code
_entity_poly.pdbx_strand_id
1 'polypeptide(L)'
;MEALDRTHHQMLQVLADLTTLVDHLESQGVDPAARTRAQAICRFFDDTARQHHADEETLVFPALVRKGDKALIQHVLRLQQDHGWLEEDWLELEPQLQAVAQGYSWYELDGLRAGVGVFAALYQEHIALEESMIYPAARAQMAAEAVSHDQRVAAAVQGSDGNAA
;
A
#
# COMPACT_ATOMS: atom_id res chain seq x y z
N MET A 1 -12.30 3.99 -3.47
CA MET A 1 -10.90 4.01 -2.99
C MET A 1 -10.79 4.14 -1.47
N GLU A 2 -11.88 4.36 -0.71
CA GLU A 2 -11.84 4.47 0.76
C GLU A 2 -11.18 3.28 1.48
N ALA A 3 -11.27 2.07 0.91
CA ALA A 3 -10.58 0.91 1.47
C ALA A 3 -9.05 1.07 1.42
N LEU A 4 -8.51 1.56 0.30
CA LEU A 4 -7.08 1.82 0.13
C LEU A 4 -6.61 2.94 1.07
N ASP A 5 -7.39 4.03 1.16
CA ASP A 5 -7.11 5.13 2.10
C ASP A 5 -7.03 4.63 3.55
N ARG A 6 -7.92 3.72 3.95
CA ARG A 6 -7.86 3.12 5.30
C ARG A 6 -6.63 2.25 5.48
N THR A 7 -6.22 1.50 4.46
CA THR A 7 -5.01 0.67 4.53
C THR A 7 -3.76 1.53 4.70
N HIS A 8 -3.64 2.68 4.04
CA HIS A 8 -2.54 3.63 4.28
C HIS A 8 -2.45 4.08 5.74
N HIS A 9 -3.59 4.47 6.32
CA HIS A 9 -3.63 4.86 7.74
C HIS A 9 -3.18 3.72 8.67
N GLN A 10 -3.62 2.49 8.39
CA GLN A 10 -3.19 1.31 9.15
C GLN A 10 -1.70 1.03 8.96
N MET A 11 -1.20 1.15 7.73
CA MET A 11 0.20 0.92 7.39
C MET A 11 1.13 1.89 8.12
N LEU A 12 0.79 3.19 8.16
CA LEU A 12 1.54 4.18 8.93
C LEU A 12 1.56 3.88 10.44
N GLN A 13 0.47 3.35 10.99
CA GLN A 13 0.41 2.91 12.39
C GLN A 13 1.31 1.70 12.63
N VAL A 14 1.26 0.69 11.75
CA VAL A 14 2.07 -0.52 11.87
C VAL A 14 3.57 -0.21 11.71
N LEU A 15 3.95 0.74 10.85
CA LEU A 15 5.33 1.23 10.73
C LEU A 15 5.83 1.91 12.01
N ALA A 16 4.98 2.71 12.66
CA ALA A 16 5.29 3.30 13.96
C ALA A 16 5.42 2.21 15.05
N ASP A 17 4.57 1.19 15.01
CA ASP A 17 4.64 0.06 15.92
C ASP A 17 5.90 -0.79 15.71
N LEU A 18 6.34 -0.95 14.46
CA LEU A 18 7.58 -1.63 14.10
C LEU A 18 8.80 -0.86 14.61
N THR A 19 8.83 0.46 14.46
CA THR A 19 9.89 1.30 15.06
C THR A 19 9.93 1.16 16.58
N THR A 20 8.75 1.22 17.21
CA THR A 20 8.61 1.06 18.67
C THR A 20 9.03 -0.34 19.14
N LEU A 21 8.77 -1.38 18.34
CA LEU A 21 9.21 -2.74 18.64
C LEU A 21 10.74 -2.80 18.72
N VAL A 22 11.45 -2.19 17.77
CA VAL A 22 12.92 -2.19 17.76
C VAL A 22 13.48 -1.53 19.03
N ASP A 23 12.92 -0.39 19.45
CA ASP A 23 13.32 0.29 20.70
C ASP A 23 12.99 -0.54 21.95
N HIS A 24 11.86 -1.25 21.94
CA HIS A 24 11.49 -2.16 23.02
C HIS A 24 12.44 -3.36 23.11
N LEU A 25 12.88 -3.91 21.98
CA LEU A 25 13.84 -5.02 21.95
C LEU A 25 15.20 -4.63 22.53
N GLU A 26 15.64 -3.39 22.35
CA GLU A 26 16.87 -2.87 22.95
C GLU A 26 16.79 -2.80 24.48
N SER A 27 15.65 -2.34 24.99
CA SER A 27 15.50 -2.02 26.42
C SER A 27 14.94 -3.16 27.27
N GLN A 28 14.05 -3.99 26.73
CA GLN A 28 13.32 -5.05 27.44
C GLN A 28 13.58 -6.45 26.87
N GLY A 29 14.11 -6.55 25.65
CA GLY A 29 14.29 -7.82 24.96
C GLY A 29 12.97 -8.48 24.54
N VAL A 30 12.99 -9.80 24.37
CA VAL A 30 11.86 -10.57 23.80
C VAL A 30 10.87 -11.01 24.88
N ASP A 31 10.09 -10.05 25.38
CA ASP A 31 9.02 -10.30 26.33
C ASP A 31 7.68 -10.67 25.63
N PRO A 32 6.62 -11.05 26.37
CA PRO A 32 5.32 -11.37 25.76
C PRO A 32 4.72 -10.24 24.92
N ALA A 33 5.00 -8.98 25.26
CA ALA A 33 4.51 -7.82 24.51
C ALA A 33 5.22 -7.69 23.16
N ALA A 34 6.56 -7.81 23.14
CA ALA A 34 7.37 -7.82 21.93
C ALA A 34 6.92 -8.92 20.95
N ARG A 35 6.69 -10.13 21.48
CA ARG A 35 6.22 -11.29 20.69
C ARG A 35 4.88 -11.01 20.04
N THR A 36 3.90 -10.52 20.81
CA THR A 36 2.55 -10.23 20.32
C THR A 36 2.59 -9.15 19.24
N ARG A 37 3.38 -8.09 19.45
CA ARG A 37 3.55 -6.99 18.50
C ARG A 37 4.21 -7.48 17.20
N ALA A 38 5.28 -8.27 17.29
CA ALA A 38 5.96 -8.84 16.13
C ALA A 38 5.02 -9.73 15.29
N GLN A 39 4.19 -10.56 15.93
CA GLN A 39 3.18 -11.39 15.24
C GLN A 39 2.15 -10.54 14.47
N ALA A 40 1.68 -9.45 15.07
CA ALA A 40 0.73 -8.55 14.44
C ALA A 40 1.35 -7.81 13.24
N ILE A 41 2.60 -7.35 13.38
CA ILE A 41 3.34 -6.69 12.30
C ILE A 41 3.56 -7.65 11.13
N CYS A 42 4.03 -8.89 11.38
CA CYS A 42 4.27 -9.86 10.30
C CYS A 42 2.97 -10.12 9.52
N ARG A 43 1.89 -10.47 10.23
CA ARG A 43 0.58 -10.70 9.60
C ARG A 43 0.11 -9.53 8.75
N PHE A 44 0.33 -8.30 9.21
CA PHE A 44 -0.09 -7.12 8.46
C PHE A 44 0.65 -7.01 7.11
N PHE A 45 1.97 -7.15 7.11
CA PHE A 45 2.75 -7.03 5.88
C PHE A 45 2.62 -8.25 4.95
N ASP A 46 2.52 -9.45 5.52
CA ASP A 46 2.35 -10.69 4.75
C ASP A 46 1.01 -10.73 3.98
N ASP A 47 -0.05 -10.23 4.61
CA ASP A 47 -1.41 -10.33 4.08
C ASP A 47 -1.94 -8.97 3.58
N THR A 48 -2.02 -7.97 4.47
CA THR A 48 -2.79 -6.73 4.20
C THR A 48 -2.04 -5.80 3.26
N ALA A 49 -0.75 -5.58 3.51
CA ALA A 49 0.08 -4.72 2.65
C ALA A 49 0.25 -5.30 1.25
N ARG A 50 0.51 -6.62 1.16
CA ARG A 50 0.62 -7.32 -0.12
C ARG A 50 -0.66 -7.24 -0.94
N GLN A 51 -1.82 -7.45 -0.31
CA GLN A 51 -3.11 -7.35 -1.01
C GLN A 51 -3.40 -5.91 -1.46
N HIS A 52 -3.00 -4.91 -0.67
CA HIS A 52 -3.16 -3.51 -1.01
C HIS A 52 -2.40 -3.13 -2.29
N HIS A 53 -1.11 -3.49 -2.39
CA HIS A 53 -0.34 -3.26 -3.62
C HIS A 53 -0.95 -3.99 -4.82
N ALA A 54 -1.44 -5.23 -4.62
CA ALA A 54 -2.11 -5.99 -5.68
C ALA A 54 -3.42 -5.31 -6.16
N ASP A 55 -4.19 -4.73 -5.24
CA ASP A 55 -5.40 -3.97 -5.59
C ASP A 55 -5.04 -2.72 -6.40
N GLU A 56 -3.94 -2.03 -6.11
CA GLU A 56 -3.51 -0.86 -6.87
C GLU A 56 -3.06 -1.22 -8.28
N GLU A 57 -2.25 -2.27 -8.42
CA GLU A 57 -1.78 -2.76 -9.71
C GLU A 57 -2.92 -3.24 -10.62
N THR A 58 -3.99 -3.77 -10.03
CA THR A 58 -5.12 -4.32 -10.79
C THR A 58 -6.24 -3.31 -11.03
N LEU A 59 -6.51 -2.42 -10.06
CA LEU A 59 -7.69 -1.56 -10.08
C LEU A 59 -7.36 -0.09 -10.34
N VAL A 60 -6.18 0.40 -9.93
CA VAL A 60 -5.83 1.83 -9.97
C VAL A 60 -4.93 2.15 -11.15
N PHE A 61 -3.75 1.53 -11.21
CA PHE A 61 -2.71 1.87 -12.18
C PHE A 61 -3.12 1.68 -13.65
N PRO A 62 -3.85 0.62 -14.05
CA PRO A 62 -4.17 0.39 -15.46
C PRO A 62 -5.01 1.51 -16.08
N ALA A 63 -5.88 2.14 -15.29
CA ALA A 63 -6.74 3.23 -15.76
C ALA A 63 -5.90 4.47 -16.12
N LEU A 64 -4.92 4.81 -15.29
CA LEU A 64 -4.05 5.96 -15.47
C LEU A 64 -3.10 5.80 -16.66
N VAL A 65 -2.57 4.59 -16.85
CA VAL A 65 -1.69 4.29 -17.98
C VAL A 65 -2.42 4.42 -19.32
N ARG A 66 -3.67 3.95 -19.42
CA ARG A 66 -4.46 4.00 -20.66
C ARG A 66 -4.69 5.42 -21.19
N LYS A 67 -4.76 6.43 -20.32
CA LYS A 67 -5.00 7.83 -20.74
C LYS A 67 -3.78 8.48 -21.41
N GLY A 68 -2.59 7.91 -21.27
CA GLY A 68 -1.39 8.36 -21.99
C GLY A 68 -0.72 9.63 -21.44
N ASP A 69 -1.06 10.08 -20.23
CA ASP A 69 -0.31 11.16 -19.57
C ASP A 69 1.07 10.64 -19.16
N LYS A 70 2.12 11.18 -19.79
CA LYS A 70 3.49 10.75 -19.57
C LYS A 70 3.93 10.90 -18.12
N ALA A 71 3.51 11.97 -17.42
CA ALA A 71 3.91 12.19 -16.04
C ALA A 71 3.29 11.14 -15.11
N LEU A 72 1.99 10.88 -15.27
CA LEU A 72 1.31 9.84 -14.49
C LEU A 72 1.86 8.44 -14.77
N ILE A 73 2.20 8.12 -16.02
CA ILE A 73 2.83 6.85 -16.37
C ILE A 73 4.18 6.69 -15.64
N GLN A 74 5.01 7.74 -15.58
CA GLN A 74 6.28 7.67 -14.87
C GLN A 74 6.09 7.47 -13.36
N HIS A 75 5.09 8.10 -12.76
CA HIS A 75 4.76 7.88 -11.35
C HIS A 75 4.26 6.45 -11.09
N VAL A 76 3.41 5.90 -11.96
CA VAL A 76 2.97 4.50 -11.85
C VAL A 76 4.15 3.54 -11.96
N LEU A 77 5.04 3.73 -12.93
CA LEU A 77 6.24 2.87 -13.07
C LEU A 77 7.16 2.96 -11.85
N ARG A 78 7.31 4.15 -11.26
CA ARG A 78 8.03 4.31 -10.00
C ARG A 78 7.36 3.53 -8.89
N LEU A 79 6.04 3.65 -8.70
CA LEU A 79 5.34 2.96 -7.62
C LEU A 79 5.40 1.43 -7.76
N GLN A 80 5.29 0.90 -8.97
CA GLN A 80 5.48 -0.53 -9.22
C GLN A 80 6.90 -0.99 -8.88
N GLN A 81 7.91 -0.14 -9.13
CA GLN A 81 9.27 -0.41 -8.69
C GLN A 81 9.39 -0.34 -7.16
N ASP A 82 8.78 0.65 -6.53
CA ASP A 82 8.73 0.79 -5.07
C ASP A 82 8.06 -0.44 -4.42
N HIS A 83 6.98 -0.99 -4.99
CA HIS A 83 6.39 -2.27 -4.52
C HIS A 83 7.41 -3.41 -4.50
N GLY A 84 8.24 -3.51 -5.54
CA GLY A 84 9.29 -4.51 -5.60
C GLY A 84 10.36 -4.31 -4.53
N TRP A 85 10.78 -3.07 -4.30
CA TRP A 85 11.75 -2.75 -3.24
C TRP A 85 11.18 -2.99 -1.84
N LEU A 86 9.92 -2.63 -1.60
CA LEU A 86 9.23 -2.89 -0.35
C LEU A 86 9.11 -4.40 -0.06
N GLU A 87 8.84 -5.21 -1.09
CA GLU A 87 8.83 -6.67 -0.96
C GLU A 87 10.20 -7.22 -0.56
N GLU A 88 11.28 -6.77 -1.21
CA GLU A 88 12.65 -7.23 -0.89
C GLU A 88 13.07 -6.79 0.52
N ASP A 89 12.84 -5.53 0.89
CA ASP A 89 13.08 -5.03 2.25
C ASP A 89 12.31 -5.87 3.28
N TRP A 90 11.06 -6.24 2.97
CA TRP A 90 10.26 -7.09 3.85
C TRP A 90 10.84 -8.49 3.99
N LEU A 91 11.29 -9.13 2.90
CA LEU A 91 11.91 -10.46 2.93
C LEU A 91 13.20 -10.49 3.76
N GLU A 92 13.91 -9.36 3.88
CA GLU A 92 15.08 -9.24 4.75
C GLU A 92 14.71 -9.06 6.23
N LEU A 93 13.63 -8.31 6.51
CA LEU A 93 13.16 -7.99 7.87
C LEU A 93 12.36 -9.14 8.52
N GLU A 94 11.48 -9.78 7.74
CA GLU A 94 10.49 -10.74 8.20
C GLU A 94 11.12 -11.88 9.04
N PRO A 95 12.22 -12.55 8.63
CA PRO A 95 12.77 -13.66 9.41
C PRO A 95 13.19 -13.26 10.83
N GLN A 96 13.73 -12.05 10.99
CA GLN A 96 14.15 -11.53 12.30
C GLN A 96 12.94 -11.20 13.18
N LEU A 97 11.88 -10.63 12.59
CA LEU A 97 10.63 -10.35 13.29
C LEU A 97 9.88 -11.63 13.66
N GLN A 98 9.92 -12.65 12.80
CA GLN A 98 9.40 -13.98 13.11
C GLN A 98 10.17 -14.64 14.26
N ALA A 99 11.49 -14.44 14.35
CA ALA A 99 12.28 -14.88 15.50
C ALA A 99 11.73 -14.30 16.80
N VAL A 100 11.55 -12.98 16.83
CA VAL A 100 10.97 -12.25 17.96
C VAL A 100 9.57 -12.79 18.26
N ALA A 101 8.70 -12.95 17.27
CA ALA A 101 7.37 -13.51 17.42
C ALA A 101 7.34 -14.89 18.10
N GLN A 102 8.35 -15.73 17.79
CA GLN A 102 8.50 -17.07 18.34
C GLN A 102 9.19 -17.10 19.72
N GLY A 103 9.70 -15.96 20.20
CA GLY A 103 10.38 -15.86 21.48
C GLY A 103 11.90 -16.05 21.39
N TYR A 104 12.47 -16.02 20.19
CA TYR A 104 13.90 -16.12 19.98
C TYR A 104 14.56 -14.74 19.89
N SER A 105 15.82 -14.68 20.31
CA SER A 105 16.61 -13.44 20.39
C SER A 105 17.90 -13.51 19.57
N TRP A 106 17.87 -14.15 18.41
CA TRP A 106 19.01 -14.23 17.49
C TRP A 106 19.00 -13.12 16.42
N TYR A 107 18.07 -12.17 16.49
CA TYR A 107 18.03 -11.01 15.61
C TYR A 107 19.27 -10.12 15.80
N GLU A 108 19.65 -9.41 14.74
CA GLU A 108 20.76 -8.47 14.78
C GLU A 108 20.19 -7.05 14.95
N LEU A 109 20.16 -6.55 16.18
CA LEU A 109 19.41 -5.34 16.54
C LEU A 109 19.80 -4.11 15.71
N ASP A 110 21.09 -3.87 15.48
CA ASP A 110 21.56 -2.73 14.69
C ASP A 110 21.14 -2.86 13.21
N GLY A 111 21.21 -4.08 12.66
CA GLY A 111 20.78 -4.38 11.30
C GLY A 111 19.26 -4.21 11.15
N LEU A 112 18.50 -4.75 12.10
CA LEU A 112 17.05 -4.61 12.16
C LEU A 112 16.64 -3.14 12.26
N ARG A 113 17.31 -2.35 13.12
CA ARG A 113 17.07 -0.92 13.27
C ARG A 113 17.32 -0.15 11.97
N ALA A 114 18.43 -0.44 11.29
CA ALA A 114 18.74 0.19 10.01
C ALA A 114 17.73 -0.17 8.92
N GLY A 115 17.40 -1.46 8.77
CA GLY A 115 16.45 -1.95 7.78
C GLY A 115 15.03 -1.40 8.01
N VAL A 116 14.55 -1.37 9.26
CA VAL A 116 13.26 -0.75 9.61
C VAL A 116 13.24 0.73 9.23
N GLY A 117 14.35 1.45 9.44
CA GLY A 117 14.45 2.85 9.04
C GLY A 117 14.33 3.07 7.53
N VAL A 118 14.99 2.23 6.73
CA VAL A 118 14.91 2.27 5.25
C VAL A 118 13.49 1.93 4.79
N PHE A 119 12.94 0.84 5.27
CA PHE A 119 11.60 0.36 4.92
C PHE A 119 10.51 1.38 5.24
N ALA A 120 10.57 1.98 6.45
CA ALA A 120 9.61 3.00 6.86
C ALA A 120 9.72 4.28 6.03
N ALA A 121 10.93 4.71 5.67
CA ALA A 121 11.14 5.87 4.81
C ALA A 121 10.58 5.63 3.40
N LEU A 122 10.85 4.46 2.81
CA LEU A 122 10.32 4.09 1.50
C LEU A 122 8.80 4.08 1.49
N TYR A 123 8.15 3.45 2.48
CA TYR A 123 6.69 3.46 2.58
C TYR A 123 6.10 4.87 2.72
N GLN A 124 6.73 5.74 3.52
CA GLN A 124 6.25 7.12 3.69
C GLN A 124 6.30 7.91 2.38
N GLU A 125 7.40 7.80 1.63
CA GLU A 125 7.53 8.46 0.33
C GLU A 125 6.56 7.88 -0.71
N HIS A 126 6.38 6.56 -0.69
CA HIS A 126 5.46 5.82 -1.55
C HIS A 126 4.01 6.30 -1.36
N ILE A 127 3.50 6.19 -0.13
CA ILE A 127 2.15 6.62 0.26
C ILE A 127 1.95 8.11 -0.06
N ALA A 128 2.95 8.95 0.22
CA ALA A 128 2.85 10.38 -0.07
C ALA A 128 2.69 10.66 -1.57
N LEU A 129 3.39 9.93 -2.44
CA LEU A 129 3.23 10.05 -3.89
C LEU A 129 1.83 9.61 -4.32
N GLU A 130 1.32 8.53 -3.75
CA GLU A 130 0.01 8.00 -4.09
C GLU A 130 -1.11 8.95 -3.72
N GLU A 131 -1.11 9.43 -2.47
CA GLU A 131 -2.14 10.31 -1.95
C GLU A 131 -2.13 11.69 -2.62
N SER A 132 -0.94 12.21 -2.95
CA SER A 132 -0.81 13.54 -3.55
C SER A 132 -1.08 13.57 -5.05
N MET A 133 -0.77 12.49 -5.78
CA MET A 133 -0.79 12.48 -7.25
C MET A 133 -1.68 11.39 -7.84
N ILE A 134 -1.53 10.15 -7.41
CA ILE A 134 -2.15 9.00 -8.08
C ILE A 134 -3.62 8.86 -7.73
N TYR A 135 -3.97 8.89 -6.45
CA TYR A 135 -5.35 8.72 -6.00
C TYR A 135 -6.25 9.87 -6.47
N PRO A 136 -5.83 11.15 -6.43
CA PRO A 136 -6.60 12.23 -7.03
C PRO A 136 -6.83 12.03 -8.53
N ALA A 137 -5.81 11.63 -9.28
CA ALA A 137 -5.93 11.38 -10.72
C ALA A 137 -6.88 10.21 -11.02
N ALA A 138 -6.79 9.12 -10.24
CA ALA A 138 -7.66 7.96 -10.38
C ALA A 138 -9.11 8.30 -10.09
N ARG A 139 -9.40 9.04 -9.01
CA ARG A 139 -10.76 9.51 -8.68
C ARG A 139 -11.33 10.41 -9.77
N ALA A 140 -10.53 11.35 -10.28
CA ALA A 140 -10.95 12.24 -11.36
C ALA A 140 -11.29 11.44 -12.63
N GLN A 141 -10.53 10.40 -12.94
CA GLN A 141 -10.81 9.51 -14.06
C GLN A 141 -12.10 8.70 -13.85
N MET A 142 -12.27 8.06 -12.68
CA MET A 142 -13.47 7.30 -12.36
C MET A 142 -14.73 8.17 -12.45
N ALA A 143 -14.66 9.42 -11.96
CA ALA A 143 -15.76 10.37 -12.06
C ALA A 143 -16.08 10.73 -13.51
N ALA A 144 -15.06 10.98 -14.34
CA ALA A 144 -15.25 11.29 -15.76
C ALA A 144 -15.86 10.10 -16.54
N GLU A 145 -15.43 8.87 -16.24
CA GLU A 145 -15.96 7.66 -16.86
C GLU A 145 -17.43 7.41 -16.47
N ALA A 146 -17.80 7.63 -15.21
CA ALA A 146 -19.19 7.52 -14.74
C ALA A 146 -20.11 8.50 -15.49
N VAL A 147 -19.71 9.76 -15.62
CA VAL A 147 -20.48 10.77 -16.37
C VAL A 147 -20.63 10.36 -17.85
N SER A 148 -19.56 9.87 -18.48
CA SER A 148 -19.63 9.41 -19.87
C SER A 148 -20.56 8.21 -20.04
N HIS A 149 -20.58 7.29 -19.08
CA HIS A 149 -21.49 6.15 -19.08
C HIS A 149 -22.95 6.59 -18.97
N ASP A 150 -23.28 7.44 -18.01
CA ASP A 150 -24.64 7.96 -17.82
C ASP A 150 -25.16 8.70 -19.07
N GLN A 151 -24.30 9.50 -19.71
CA GLN A 151 -24.63 10.18 -20.96
C GLN A 151 -24.93 9.19 -22.11
N ARG A 152 -24.18 8.09 -22.23
CA ARG A 152 -24.43 7.06 -23.24
C ARG A 152 -25.73 6.30 -22.98
N VAL A 153 -26.01 5.99 -21.72
CA VAL A 153 -27.27 5.32 -21.32
C VAL A 153 -28.47 6.23 -21.61
N ALA A 154 -28.41 7.50 -21.21
CA ALA A 154 -29.46 8.47 -21.48
C ALA A 154 -29.73 8.66 -22.98
N ALA A 155 -28.68 8.74 -23.80
CA ALA A 155 -28.81 8.84 -25.26
C ALA A 155 -29.42 7.57 -25.88
N ALA A 156 -29.10 6.38 -25.36
CA ALA A 156 -29.67 5.12 -25.83
C ALA A 156 -31.18 5.01 -25.51
N VAL A 157 -31.62 5.47 -24.33
CA VAL A 157 -33.03 5.49 -23.93
C VAL A 157 -33.84 6.49 -24.77
N GLN A 158 -33.30 7.67 -25.05
CA GLN A 158 -33.98 8.67 -25.90
C GLN A 158 -34.08 8.22 -27.36
N GLY A 159 -33.15 7.39 -27.84
CA GLY A 159 -33.19 6.81 -29.19
C GLY A 159 -34.22 5.70 -29.37
N SER A 160 -34.61 4.98 -28.30
CA SER A 160 -35.60 3.90 -28.37
C SER A 160 -37.05 4.38 -28.34
N ASP A 161 -37.34 5.54 -27.73
CA ASP A 161 -38.70 6.10 -27.64
C ASP A 161 -39.14 6.82 -28.93
N GLY A 162 -38.21 7.08 -29.86
CA GLY A 162 -38.48 7.77 -31.13
C GLY A 162 -38.91 6.88 -32.31
N ASN A 163 -38.99 5.55 -32.13
CA ASN A 163 -39.26 4.60 -33.22
C ASN A 163 -40.63 3.88 -33.12
N ALA A 164 -41.59 4.46 -32.39
CA ALA A 164 -42.97 4.02 -32.37
C ALA A 164 -43.87 5.08 -33.03
N ALA A 165 -43.84 5.14 -34.36
CA ALA A 165 -44.80 5.87 -35.19
C ALA A 165 -45.06 5.09 -36.48
#